data_AF-A0A5A7UI97-F1
#
_entry.id   AF-A0A5A7UI97-F1
#
_cell.length_a   1.000
_cell.length_b   1.000
_cell.length_c   1.000
_cell.angle_alpha   90.00
_cell.angle_beta   90.00
_cell.angle_gamma   90.00
#
_symmetry.space_group_name_H-M   'P 1'
#
loop_
_entity.id
_entity.type
_entity.pdbx_description
1 polymer ?
#
loop_
_entity_poly.entity_id
_entity_poly.type
_entity_poly.pdbx_seq_one_letter_code
_entity_poly.pdbx_strand_id
1 'polypeptide(L)'
;MLKAKKLPDQFRGDVVTRVVYLLNRASTKNVQGIAPQEAWSGLNPTVSHLKVFGCINPCSKNDWKVHEMVVKSVFLNGYLEDEIYVEQPPSYANKIEEENKMCRLKKALYGLKQAPRAWCSCINNFFLKEGFRRYPYEHALYTKEDENDNFLTMWLYVDDLIFTGNSSMMIEEFKESIKKEFKMIDIGLLHYFLGTEVKQGDNEIAISQKKYAKDLLIKFKMENAYPASIAMELGLKLSKHDASEPFDATIYKSLVGSLVYLTTTRPNLMFSVNLFRRFMASPKRSQWEAGKRVLRYIL
;
A
#
# COMPACT_ATOMS: atom_id res chain seq x y z
N MET A 1 -21.04 -21.46 5.16
CA MET A 1 -20.45 -20.60 6.21
C MET A 1 -20.80 -19.11 6.04
N LEU A 2 -20.55 -18.47 4.89
CA LEU A 2 -20.85 -17.03 4.68
C LEU A 2 -22.35 -16.69 4.65
N LYS A 3 -23.18 -17.52 3.97
CA LYS A 3 -24.66 -17.39 4.01
C LYS A 3 -25.24 -17.60 5.42
N ALA A 4 -24.67 -18.52 6.20
CA ALA A 4 -25.11 -18.81 7.56
C ALA A 4 -24.81 -17.67 8.55
N LYS A 5 -23.84 -16.80 8.23
CA LYS A 5 -23.48 -15.61 9.03
C LYS A 5 -24.21 -14.34 8.60
N LYS A 6 -25.20 -14.42 7.70
CA LYS A 6 -25.95 -13.27 7.14
C LYS A 6 -25.06 -12.16 6.55
N LEU A 7 -23.87 -12.52 6.03
CA LEU A 7 -22.97 -11.53 5.44
C LEU A 7 -23.56 -11.01 4.11
N PRO A 8 -23.67 -9.67 3.93
CA PRO A 8 -24.17 -9.08 2.69
C PRO A 8 -23.38 -9.57 1.47
N ASP A 9 -24.08 -9.82 0.36
CA ASP A 9 -23.52 -10.42 -0.85
C ASP A 9 -22.34 -9.62 -1.42
N GLN A 10 -22.37 -8.30 -1.26
CA GLN A 10 -21.32 -7.38 -1.68
C GLN A 10 -19.94 -7.66 -1.05
N PHE A 11 -19.89 -8.23 0.16
CA PHE A 11 -18.63 -8.52 0.85
C PHE A 11 -18.10 -9.93 0.59
N ARG A 12 -18.85 -10.78 -0.12
CA ARG A 12 -18.43 -12.17 -0.35
C ARG A 12 -17.18 -12.26 -1.22
N GLY A 13 -17.03 -11.37 -2.21
CA GLY A 13 -15.83 -11.30 -3.07
C GLY A 13 -14.58 -10.93 -2.26
N ASP A 14 -14.69 -9.96 -1.37
CA ASP A 14 -13.60 -9.52 -0.49
C ASP A 14 -13.23 -10.60 0.52
N VAL A 15 -14.22 -11.29 1.10
CA VAL A 15 -13.97 -12.39 2.02
C VAL A 15 -13.29 -13.56 1.30
N VAL A 16 -13.72 -13.91 0.08
CA VAL A 16 -13.04 -14.95 -0.71
C VAL A 16 -11.62 -14.54 -1.04
N THR A 17 -11.39 -13.30 -1.47
CA THR A 17 -10.05 -12.78 -1.76
C THR A 17 -9.17 -12.77 -0.52
N ARG A 18 -9.72 -12.41 0.64
CA ARG A 18 -9.01 -12.41 1.92
C ARG A 18 -8.73 -13.82 2.43
N VAL A 19 -9.67 -14.75 2.29
CA VAL A 19 -9.48 -16.17 2.61
C VAL A 19 -8.39 -16.75 1.70
N VAL A 20 -8.44 -16.48 0.40
CA VAL A 20 -7.40 -16.89 -0.55
C VAL A 20 -6.05 -16.27 -0.17
N TYR A 21 -6.01 -14.98 0.19
CA TYR A 21 -4.81 -14.31 0.67
C TYR A 21 -4.24 -14.94 1.95
N LEU A 22 -5.09 -15.25 2.93
CA LEU A 22 -4.70 -15.88 4.19
C LEU A 22 -4.20 -17.31 3.96
N LEU A 23 -4.94 -18.10 3.17
CA LEU A 23 -4.57 -19.47 2.79
C LEU A 23 -3.25 -19.49 1.99
N ASN A 24 -3.03 -18.49 1.14
CA ASN A 24 -1.80 -18.35 0.37
C ASN A 24 -0.60 -17.89 1.21
N ARG A 25 -0.83 -17.23 2.35
CA ARG A 25 0.20 -16.81 3.31
C ARG A 25 0.46 -17.83 4.42
N ALA A 26 -0.51 -18.69 4.72
CA ALA A 26 -0.35 -19.83 5.60
C ALA A 26 0.41 -20.93 4.85
N SER A 27 1.72 -21.01 5.06
CA SER A 27 2.58 -22.00 4.40
C SER A 27 2.41 -23.43 4.94
N THR A 28 1.68 -23.61 6.04
CA THR A 28 1.54 -24.87 6.76
C THR A 28 0.07 -25.26 6.89
N LYS A 29 -0.23 -26.51 6.56
CA LYS A 29 -1.44 -27.17 7.07
C LYS A 29 -1.29 -27.25 8.60
N ASN A 30 -2.41 -27.04 9.30
CA ASN A 30 -2.59 -27.35 10.72
C ASN A 30 -1.73 -28.54 11.17
N VAL A 31 -0.92 -28.32 12.21
CA VAL A 31 -0.07 -29.38 12.78
C VAL A 31 -0.98 -30.20 13.67
N GLN A 32 -1.35 -31.41 13.27
CA GLN A 32 -2.19 -32.30 14.09
C GLN A 32 -3.51 -31.67 14.59
N GLY A 33 -4.13 -30.79 13.80
CA GLY A 33 -5.40 -30.14 14.16
C GLY A 33 -5.29 -28.84 14.95
N ILE A 34 -4.08 -28.42 15.34
CA ILE A 34 -3.82 -27.13 16.03
C ILE A 34 -3.09 -26.14 15.11
N ALA A 35 -3.27 -24.85 15.37
CA ALA A 35 -2.60 -23.80 14.60
C ALA A 35 -1.09 -23.79 14.91
N PRO A 36 -0.20 -23.50 13.94
CA PRO A 36 1.24 -23.49 14.18
C PRO A 36 1.69 -22.56 15.33
N GLN A 37 1.01 -21.43 15.48
CA GLN A 37 1.25 -20.50 16.60
C GLN A 37 0.85 -21.12 17.94
N GLU A 38 -0.29 -21.81 17.99
CA GLU A 38 -0.75 -22.55 19.18
C GLU A 38 0.19 -23.69 19.55
N ALA A 39 0.64 -24.45 18.55
CA ALA A 39 1.63 -25.52 18.72
C ALA A 39 2.99 -25.01 19.24
N TRP A 40 3.36 -23.78 18.88
CA TRP A 40 4.64 -23.18 19.27
C TRP A 40 4.59 -22.45 20.62
N SER A 41 3.54 -21.68 20.89
CA SER A 41 3.47 -20.81 22.07
C SER A 41 2.49 -21.29 23.14
N GLY A 42 1.73 -22.37 22.92
CA GLY A 42 0.67 -22.83 23.83
C GLY A 42 -0.50 -21.87 23.99
N LEU A 43 -0.54 -20.80 23.19
CA LEU A 43 -1.55 -19.75 23.22
C LEU A 43 -2.40 -19.84 21.98
N ASN A 44 -3.72 -19.82 22.16
CA ASN A 44 -4.66 -19.76 21.05
C ASN A 44 -4.36 -18.52 20.19
N PRO A 45 -4.18 -18.68 18.87
CA PRO A 45 -3.92 -17.56 17.98
C PRO A 45 -5.10 -16.60 18.05
N THR A 46 -4.83 -15.39 18.52
CA THR A 46 -5.86 -14.38 18.71
C THR A 46 -6.10 -13.70 17.38
N VAL A 47 -7.33 -13.74 16.86
CA VAL A 47 -7.69 -13.04 15.61
C VAL A 47 -7.80 -11.53 15.76
N SER A 48 -7.45 -10.97 16.92
CA SER A 48 -7.46 -9.52 17.21
C SER A 48 -6.53 -8.71 16.30
N HIS A 49 -5.51 -9.32 15.71
CA HIS A 49 -4.64 -8.70 14.70
C HIS A 49 -5.23 -8.75 13.28
N LEU A 50 -6.32 -9.50 13.07
CA LEU A 50 -7.03 -9.47 11.79
C LEU A 50 -7.75 -8.14 11.67
N LYS A 51 -7.21 -7.26 10.83
CA LYS A 51 -7.93 -6.06 10.40
C LYS A 51 -9.30 -6.45 9.84
N VAL A 52 -10.36 -5.80 10.30
CA VAL A 52 -11.67 -5.87 9.63
C VAL A 52 -11.48 -5.25 8.25
N PHE A 53 -11.65 -6.07 7.21
CA PHE A 53 -11.60 -5.62 5.82
C PHE A 53 -13.00 -5.26 5.35
N GLY A 54 -13.05 -4.22 4.53
CA GLY A 54 -14.27 -3.53 4.17
C GLY A 54 -14.23 -2.15 4.81
N CYS A 55 -13.60 -1.19 4.12
CA CYS A 55 -14.26 0.09 4.15
C CYS A 55 -15.67 -0.20 3.63
N ILE A 56 -16.69 0.24 4.37
CA ILE A 56 -17.99 0.48 3.75
C ILE A 56 -17.64 1.17 2.44
N ASN A 57 -18.17 0.66 1.34
CA ASN A 57 -17.90 1.17 0.00
C ASN A 57 -19.04 2.16 -0.30
N PRO A 58 -19.14 3.34 0.36
CA PRO A 58 -20.16 4.30 -0.03
C PRO A 58 -19.77 4.89 -1.38
N CYS A 59 -18.47 4.97 -1.71
CA CYS A 59 -18.01 5.68 -2.90
C CYS A 59 -18.51 5.07 -4.20
N SER A 60 -18.37 3.75 -4.41
CA SER A 60 -18.81 3.14 -5.66
C SER A 60 -20.34 3.00 -5.75
N LYS A 61 -21.06 3.06 -4.62
CA LYS A 61 -22.52 2.96 -4.60
C LYS A 61 -23.23 4.31 -4.71
N ASN A 62 -22.53 5.39 -4.37
CA ASN A 62 -23.09 6.73 -4.26
C ASN A 62 -22.44 7.74 -5.22
N ASP A 63 -21.68 7.26 -6.23
CA ASP A 63 -20.94 8.08 -7.21
C ASP A 63 -20.01 9.14 -6.58
N TRP A 64 -19.41 8.83 -5.43
CA TRP A 64 -18.47 9.76 -4.81
C TRP A 64 -17.13 9.67 -5.50
N LYS A 65 -16.71 10.79 -6.10
CA LYS A 65 -15.37 10.89 -6.66
C LYS A 65 -14.32 10.92 -5.55
N VAL A 66 -13.16 10.35 -5.86
CA VAL A 66 -11.98 10.29 -5.00
C VAL A 66 -11.02 11.36 -5.47
N HIS A 67 -10.64 12.22 -4.54
CA HIS A 67 -9.72 13.32 -4.76
C HIS A 67 -8.36 13.05 -4.13
N GLU A 68 -7.33 13.68 -4.68
CA GLU A 68 -5.97 13.60 -4.21
C GLU A 68 -5.36 14.99 -4.03
N MET A 69 -4.70 15.18 -2.90
CA MET A 69 -3.87 16.35 -2.63
C MET A 69 -2.54 15.91 -2.03
N VAL A 70 -1.47 16.62 -2.35
CA VAL A 70 -0.12 16.29 -1.90
C VAL A 70 0.48 17.45 -1.12
N VAL A 71 1.07 17.14 0.04
CA VAL A 71 1.77 18.11 0.88
C VAL A 71 3.18 18.33 0.34
N LYS A 72 3.53 19.58 0.00
CA LYS A 72 4.93 19.89 -0.32
C LYS A 72 5.80 19.85 0.93
N SER A 73 6.97 19.25 0.78
CA SER A 73 8.04 19.25 1.79
C SER A 73 7.55 18.77 3.16
N VAL A 74 6.81 17.66 3.17
CA VAL A 74 6.02 17.12 4.28
C VAL A 74 6.71 17.18 5.65
N PHE A 75 7.98 16.76 5.73
CA PHE A 75 8.71 16.72 6.99
C PHE A 75 9.09 18.11 7.52
N LEU A 76 9.21 19.11 6.66
CA LEU A 76 9.50 20.49 7.07
C LEU A 76 8.31 21.16 7.76
N ASN A 77 7.13 20.55 7.73
CA ASN A 77 5.94 21.06 8.40
C ASN A 77 5.82 20.54 9.84
N GLY A 78 6.56 19.48 10.21
CA GLY A 78 6.54 18.90 11.56
C GLY A 78 7.36 19.71 12.55
N TYR A 79 6.80 19.98 13.73
CA TYR A 79 7.54 20.60 14.84
C TYR A 79 8.26 19.51 15.65
N LEU A 80 9.49 19.82 16.07
CA LEU A 80 10.27 18.91 16.91
C LEU A 80 9.95 19.16 18.38
N GLU A 81 9.64 18.07 19.10
CA GLU A 81 9.54 18.06 20.56
C GLU A 81 10.92 17.93 21.20
N ASP A 82 11.81 17.19 20.54
CA ASP A 82 13.20 16.98 20.98
C ASP A 82 14.09 18.17 20.62
N GLU A 83 15.07 18.46 21.48
CA GLU A 83 16.12 19.43 21.16
C GLU A 83 17.20 18.78 20.29
N ILE A 84 17.16 19.08 18.98
CA ILE A 84 18.13 18.59 18.01
C ILE A 84 18.96 19.77 17.52
N TYR A 85 20.28 19.61 17.62
CA TYR A 85 21.26 20.57 17.12
C TYR A 85 21.97 19.98 15.90
N VAL A 86 22.25 20.83 14.91
CA VAL A 86 23.00 20.46 13.71
C VAL A 86 24.12 21.47 13.48
N GLU A 87 25.18 21.00 12.82
CA GLU A 87 26.23 21.87 12.32
C GLU A 87 25.66 22.91 11.35
N GLN A 88 26.29 24.07 11.33
CA GLN A 88 25.91 25.12 10.40
C GLN A 88 26.17 24.65 8.97
N PRO A 89 25.23 24.87 8.03
CA PRO A 89 25.50 24.57 6.64
C PRO A 89 26.67 25.43 6.14
N PRO A 90 27.55 24.90 5.26
CA PRO A 90 28.76 25.60 4.82
C PRO A 90 28.49 27.00 4.21
N SER A 91 27.34 27.16 3.55
CA SER A 91 26.89 28.43 2.96
C SER A 91 26.45 29.47 3.99
N TYR A 92 26.20 29.08 5.23
CA TYR A 92 25.81 29.93 6.34
C TYR A 92 27.00 30.25 7.25
N ALA A 93 27.90 29.27 7.48
CA ALA A 93 29.12 29.45 8.26
C ALA A 93 30.01 30.59 7.70
N ASN A 94 30.12 30.70 6.37
CA ASN A 94 30.92 31.76 5.71
C ASN A 94 30.32 33.18 5.85
N LYS A 95 29.10 33.33 6.39
CA LYS A 95 28.42 34.64 6.52
C LYS A 95 28.49 35.24 7.91
N ILE A 96 28.94 34.48 8.91
CA ILE A 96 28.94 34.89 10.31
C ILE A 96 30.34 34.59 10.85
N GLU A 97 30.98 35.55 11.54
CA GLU A 97 32.31 35.39 12.16
C GLU A 97 32.32 34.37 13.34
N GLU A 98 31.29 33.54 13.48
CA GLU A 98 31.06 32.64 14.60
C GLU A 98 31.03 31.17 14.13
N GLU A 99 32.17 30.68 13.66
CA GLU A 99 32.36 29.33 13.11
C GLU A 99 32.00 28.20 14.10
N ASN A 100 31.96 28.47 15.41
CA ASN A 100 31.77 27.47 16.47
C ASN A 100 30.33 27.35 17.02
N LYS A 101 29.32 27.94 16.36
CA LYS A 101 27.91 27.81 16.80
C LYS A 101 27.20 26.63 16.13
N MET A 102 26.19 26.08 16.81
CA MET A 102 25.32 25.02 16.29
C MET A 102 23.90 25.57 16.06
N CYS A 103 23.20 25.07 15.06
CA CYS A 103 21.82 25.45 14.79
C CYS A 103 20.86 24.52 15.55
N ARG A 104 19.97 25.09 16.39
CA ARG A 104 18.86 24.33 16.97
C ARG A 104 17.71 24.21 15.98
N LEU A 105 17.30 23.00 15.67
CA LEU A 105 16.18 22.74 14.77
C LEU A 105 14.84 22.97 15.49
N LYS A 106 14.01 23.87 14.94
CA LYS A 106 12.62 24.07 15.40
C LYS A 106 11.62 23.18 14.68
N LYS A 107 11.91 22.85 13.42
CA LYS A 107 11.10 21.97 12.58
C LYS A 107 11.96 20.80 12.12
N ALA A 108 11.30 19.70 11.79
CA ALA A 108 12.00 18.51 11.34
C ALA A 108 12.64 18.73 9.97
N LEU A 109 13.81 18.12 9.75
CA LEU A 109 14.51 18.08 8.49
C LEU A 109 14.48 16.67 7.91
N TYR A 110 14.64 16.56 6.60
CA TYR A 110 14.85 15.28 5.93
C TYR A 110 16.08 14.56 6.49
N GLY A 111 15.95 13.25 6.70
CA GLY A 111 17.00 12.41 7.28
C GLY A 111 16.92 12.26 8.81
N LEU A 112 16.16 13.09 9.51
CA LEU A 112 15.91 12.88 10.94
C LEU A 112 14.98 11.68 11.15
N LYS A 113 15.35 10.79 12.07
CA LYS A 113 14.49 9.67 12.49
C LYS A 113 13.16 10.13 13.10
N GLN A 114 13.12 11.35 13.66
CA GLN A 114 11.92 11.94 14.26
C GLN A 114 10.98 12.58 13.23
N ALA A 115 11.46 12.91 12.04
CA ALA A 115 10.71 13.69 11.06
C ALA A 115 9.34 13.11 10.69
N PRO A 116 9.19 11.78 10.47
CA PRO A 116 7.88 11.19 10.18
C PRO A 116 6.90 11.32 11.34
N ARG A 117 7.38 11.17 12.58
CA ARG A 117 6.54 11.30 13.78
C ARG A 117 6.10 12.74 14.00
N ALA A 118 7.03 13.70 13.84
CA ALA A 118 6.74 15.12 13.96
C ALA A 118 5.67 15.56 12.95
N TRP A 119 5.77 15.10 11.70
CA TRP A 119 4.74 15.32 10.70
C TRP A 119 3.40 14.69 11.08
N CYS A 120 3.40 13.40 11.43
CA CYS A 120 2.18 12.68 11.79
C CYS A 120 1.44 13.33 12.97
N SER A 121 2.17 13.82 13.98
CA SER A 121 1.59 14.57 15.10
C SER A 121 0.98 15.90 14.64
N CYS A 122 1.71 16.66 13.81
CA CYS A 122 1.26 17.96 13.28
C CYS A 122 -0.05 17.84 12.49
N ILE A 123 -0.09 16.94 11.51
CA ILE A 123 -1.26 16.77 10.65
C ILE A 123 -2.46 16.15 11.40
N ASN A 124 -2.21 15.23 12.34
CA ASN A 124 -3.25 14.68 13.19
C ASN A 124 -3.91 15.79 14.05
N ASN A 125 -3.11 16.69 14.63
CA ASN A 125 -3.64 17.81 15.41
C ASN A 125 -4.47 18.77 14.55
N PHE A 126 -4.07 19.01 13.30
CA PHE A 126 -4.88 19.76 12.34
C PHE A 126 -6.23 19.07 12.10
N PHE A 127 -6.24 17.78 11.76
CA PHE A 127 -7.49 17.05 11.51
C PHE A 127 -8.44 17.04 12.72
N LEU A 128 -7.91 16.85 13.94
CA LEU A 128 -8.72 16.89 15.15
C LEU A 128 -9.34 18.29 15.38
N LYS A 129 -8.61 19.37 15.08
CA LYS A 129 -9.14 20.75 15.17
C LYS A 129 -10.22 21.02 14.13
N GLU A 130 -10.08 20.47 12.93
CA GLU A 130 -11.06 20.57 11.84
C GLU A 130 -12.30 19.69 12.04
N GLY A 131 -12.39 18.96 13.17
CA GLY A 131 -13.53 18.12 13.53
C GLY A 131 -13.49 16.70 12.96
N PHE A 132 -12.37 16.26 12.39
CA PHE A 132 -12.20 14.86 11.99
C PHE A 132 -11.94 13.98 13.21
N ARG A 133 -12.37 12.72 13.10
CA ARG A 133 -12.09 11.65 14.05
C ARG A 133 -11.22 10.61 13.37
N ARG A 134 -10.18 10.15 14.07
CA ARG A 134 -9.32 9.08 13.57
C ARG A 134 -10.00 7.73 13.76
N TYR A 135 -9.96 6.87 12.75
CA TYR A 135 -10.58 5.55 12.80
C TYR A 135 -9.86 4.63 13.82
N PRO A 136 -10.57 3.90 14.70
CA PRO A 136 -9.92 3.10 15.76
C PRO A 136 -9.03 1.97 15.24
N TYR A 137 -9.36 1.41 14.08
CA TYR A 137 -8.69 0.23 13.53
C TYR A 137 -7.71 0.55 12.39
N GLU A 138 -7.68 1.80 11.92
CA GLU A 138 -6.80 2.25 10.84
C GLU A 138 -6.33 3.68 11.11
N HIS A 139 -5.07 3.82 11.56
CA HIS A 139 -4.52 5.11 12.02
C HIS A 139 -4.30 6.14 10.91
N ALA A 140 -4.30 5.69 9.65
CA ALA A 140 -4.22 6.56 8.48
C ALA A 140 -5.59 7.08 8.03
N LEU A 141 -6.69 6.57 8.59
CA LEU A 141 -8.05 6.89 8.17
C LEU A 141 -8.69 7.91 9.13
N TYR A 142 -9.28 8.95 8.56
CA TYR A 142 -9.98 10.02 9.25
C TYR A 142 -11.38 10.20 8.66
N THR A 143 -12.37 10.44 9.50
CA THR A 143 -13.77 10.64 9.09
C THR A 143 -14.34 11.88 9.77
N LYS A 144 -15.13 12.65 9.04
CA LYS A 144 -15.89 13.81 9.52
C LYS A 144 -17.34 13.65 9.09
N GLU A 145 -18.24 13.85 10.04
CA GLU A 145 -19.69 13.80 9.86
C GLU A 145 -20.27 15.09 10.43
N ASP A 146 -21.20 15.71 9.71
CA ASP A 146 -21.98 16.85 10.22
C ASP A 146 -23.39 16.44 10.65
N GLU A 147 -24.18 17.41 11.13
CA GLU A 147 -25.56 17.18 11.58
C GLU A 147 -26.54 16.86 10.44
N ASN A 148 -26.15 17.10 9.18
CA ASN A 148 -26.96 16.90 7.98
C ASN A 148 -26.62 15.59 7.25
N ASP A 149 -26.01 14.62 7.96
CA ASP A 149 -25.51 13.37 7.39
C ASP A 149 -24.50 13.56 6.23
N ASN A 150 -23.84 14.73 6.13
CA ASN A 150 -22.72 14.89 5.23
C ASN A 150 -21.50 14.20 5.83
N PHE A 151 -20.81 13.44 4.99
CA PHE A 151 -19.71 12.58 5.35
C PHE A 151 -18.51 12.86 4.46
N LEU A 152 -17.35 13.01 5.08
CA LEU A 152 -16.05 13.12 4.42
C LEU A 152 -15.09 12.13 5.07
N THR A 153 -14.51 11.24 4.27
CA THR A 153 -13.47 10.31 4.70
C THR A 153 -12.17 10.59 3.97
N MET A 154 -11.08 10.31 4.65
CA MET A 154 -9.74 10.63 4.18
C MET A 154 -8.71 9.59 4.65
N TRP A 155 -7.81 9.25 3.74
CA TRP A 155 -6.62 8.47 3.97
C TRP A 155 -5.38 9.33 3.82
N LEU A 156 -4.51 9.27 4.82
CA LEU A 156 -3.18 9.87 4.79
C LEU A 156 -2.12 8.81 4.54
N TYR A 157 -1.36 8.94 3.45
CA TYR A 157 -0.20 8.13 3.16
C TYR A 157 1.04 9.02 3.03
N VAL A 158 1.75 9.21 4.14
CA VAL A 158 2.95 10.08 4.23
C VAL A 158 2.62 11.53 3.78
N ASP A 159 2.83 11.85 2.50
CA ASP A 159 2.59 13.14 1.85
C ASP A 159 1.32 13.18 1.00
N ASP A 160 0.78 12.02 0.61
CA ASP A 160 -0.45 11.91 -0.17
C ASP A 160 -1.68 11.90 0.73
N LEU A 161 -2.66 12.76 0.43
CA LEU A 161 -3.98 12.76 1.04
C LEU A 161 -5.02 12.35 0.00
N ILE A 162 -5.70 11.24 0.25
CA ILE A 162 -6.78 10.74 -0.58
C ILE A 162 -8.08 10.90 0.19
N PHE A 163 -9.09 11.54 -0.39
CA PHE A 163 -10.33 11.80 0.31
C PHE A 163 -11.54 11.77 -0.62
N THR A 164 -12.72 11.56 -0.03
CA THR A 164 -13.98 11.38 -0.74
C THR A 164 -15.14 11.59 0.23
N GLY A 165 -16.29 12.04 -0.26
CA GLY A 165 -17.46 12.33 0.54
C GLY A 165 -18.71 12.56 -0.30
N ASN A 166 -19.87 12.67 0.34
CA ASN A 166 -21.14 12.98 -0.34
C ASN A 166 -21.37 14.46 -0.61
N SER A 167 -20.64 15.35 0.06
CA SER A 167 -20.86 16.79 -0.01
C SER A 167 -19.70 17.48 -0.69
N SER A 168 -19.95 17.99 -1.91
CA SER A 168 -18.99 18.83 -2.63
C SER A 168 -18.61 20.08 -1.86
N MET A 169 -19.54 20.64 -1.07
CA MET A 169 -19.27 21.80 -0.23
C MET A 169 -18.25 21.46 0.87
N MET A 170 -18.44 20.35 1.59
CA MET A 170 -17.51 19.90 2.63
C MET A 170 -16.12 19.57 2.06
N ILE A 171 -16.08 19.04 0.82
CA ILE A 171 -14.83 18.79 0.08
C ILE A 171 -14.08 20.09 -0.22
N GLU A 172 -14.75 21.11 -0.76
CA GLU A 172 -14.11 22.40 -1.09
C GLU A 172 -13.70 23.17 0.16
N GLU A 173 -14.53 23.20 1.21
CA GLU A 173 -14.18 23.78 2.51
C GLU A 173 -12.91 23.13 3.10
N PHE A 174 -12.83 21.80 3.03
CA PHE A 174 -11.64 21.07 3.48
C PHE A 174 -10.41 21.46 2.65
N LYS A 175 -10.53 21.49 1.31
CA LYS A 175 -9.43 21.89 0.41
C LYS A 175 -8.90 23.28 0.74
N GLU A 176 -9.79 24.24 0.98
CA GLU A 176 -9.41 25.59 1.35
C GLU A 176 -8.75 25.65 2.72
N SER A 177 -9.32 24.96 3.71
CA SER A 177 -8.80 24.92 5.08
C SER A 177 -7.37 24.36 5.12
N ILE A 178 -7.14 23.21 4.48
CA ILE A 178 -5.82 22.58 4.47
C ILE A 178 -4.78 23.36 3.66
N LYS A 179 -5.19 24.07 2.59
CA LYS A 179 -4.32 24.98 1.81
C LYS A 179 -3.89 26.21 2.62
N LYS A 180 -4.68 26.64 3.60
CA LYS A 180 -4.31 27.75 4.50
C LYS A 180 -3.23 27.35 5.50
N GLU A 181 -3.30 26.11 6.01
CA GLU A 181 -2.34 25.62 7.01
C GLU A 181 -1.05 25.08 6.37
N PHE A 182 -1.16 24.36 5.24
CA PHE A 182 -0.03 23.69 4.61
C PHE A 182 0.13 24.09 3.15
N LYS A 183 1.37 24.00 2.66
CA LYS A 183 1.67 24.18 1.23
C LYS A 183 1.22 22.96 0.44
N MET A 184 -0.02 22.98 0.00
CA MET A 184 -0.66 21.86 -0.72
C MET A 184 -0.56 22.00 -2.24
N ILE A 185 -0.52 20.86 -2.92
CA ILE A 185 -0.81 20.70 -4.35
C ILE A 185 -2.14 19.98 -4.47
N ASP A 186 -3.06 20.56 -5.21
CA ASP A 186 -4.32 19.91 -5.56
C ASP A 186 -4.13 19.15 -6.87
N ILE A 187 -4.17 17.82 -6.81
CA ILE A 187 -4.08 16.97 -8.00
C ILE A 187 -5.45 16.84 -8.66
N GLY A 188 -6.53 17.08 -7.91
CA GLY A 188 -7.90 16.92 -8.38
C GLY A 188 -8.35 15.48 -8.20
N LEU A 189 -8.84 14.84 -9.27
CA LEU A 189 -9.31 13.46 -9.22
C LEU A 189 -8.12 12.50 -9.15
N LEU A 190 -8.27 11.48 -8.31
CA LEU A 190 -7.29 10.41 -8.20
C LEU A 190 -7.21 9.62 -9.51
N HIS A 191 -6.05 9.68 -10.16
CA HIS A 191 -5.77 8.94 -11.39
C HIS A 191 -4.69 7.88 -11.23
N TYR A 192 -3.79 8.04 -10.26
CA TYR A 192 -2.72 7.10 -9.96
C TYR A 192 -2.45 7.10 -8.46
N PHE A 193 -2.35 5.93 -7.84
CA PHE A 193 -1.90 5.80 -6.45
C PHE A 193 -0.96 4.60 -6.30
N LEU A 194 0.21 4.83 -5.69
CA LEU A 194 1.21 3.79 -5.43
C LEU A 194 1.56 2.92 -6.64
N GLY A 195 1.52 3.46 -7.87
CA GLY A 195 1.77 2.72 -9.11
C GLY A 195 0.56 1.98 -9.70
N THR A 196 -0.62 2.16 -9.10
CA THR A 196 -1.91 1.65 -9.60
C THR A 196 -2.68 2.77 -10.28
N GLU A 197 -3.12 2.55 -11.51
CA GLU A 197 -4.01 3.42 -12.27
C GLU A 197 -5.42 3.34 -11.69
N VAL A 198 -6.07 4.50 -11.56
CA VAL A 198 -7.45 4.63 -11.08
C VAL A 198 -8.27 5.32 -12.16
N LYS A 199 -9.33 4.67 -12.61
CA LYS A 199 -10.33 5.22 -13.53
C LYS A 199 -11.65 5.33 -12.79
N GLN A 200 -12.16 6.55 -12.69
CA GLN A 200 -13.39 6.85 -11.97
C GLN A 200 -14.48 7.14 -13.00
N GLY A 201 -15.46 6.25 -13.10
CA GLY A 201 -16.70 6.45 -13.86
C GLY A 201 -17.83 6.93 -12.95
N ASP A 202 -19.05 7.02 -13.48
CA ASP A 202 -20.22 7.54 -12.75
C ASP A 202 -20.84 6.56 -11.76
N ASN A 203 -20.45 5.28 -11.79
CA ASN A 203 -20.94 4.27 -10.84
C ASN A 203 -19.88 3.22 -10.50
N GLU A 204 -18.64 3.42 -10.97
CA GLU A 204 -17.57 2.46 -10.74
C GLU A 204 -16.22 3.15 -10.64
N ILE A 205 -15.35 2.56 -9.81
CA ILE A 205 -13.94 2.89 -9.74
C ILE A 205 -13.19 1.64 -10.17
N ALA A 206 -12.56 1.71 -11.35
CA ALA A 206 -11.75 0.65 -11.89
C ALA A 206 -10.27 0.91 -11.58
N ILE A 207 -9.59 -0.09 -11.02
CA ILE A 207 -8.15 -0.05 -10.79
C ILE A 207 -7.41 -0.94 -11.79
N SER A 208 -6.29 -0.46 -12.32
CA SER A 208 -5.45 -1.23 -13.24
C SER A 208 -3.96 -1.00 -13.00
N GLN A 209 -3.13 -1.96 -13.41
CA GLN A 209 -1.67 -1.83 -13.38
C GLN A 209 -1.11 -2.05 -14.79
N LYS A 210 -1.76 -1.47 -15.81
CA LYS A 210 -1.43 -1.76 -17.23
C LYS A 210 -0.05 -1.24 -17.59
N LYS A 211 0.27 0.01 -17.20
CA LYS A 211 1.61 0.57 -17.37
C LYS A 211 2.67 -0.28 -16.66
N TYR A 212 2.44 -0.61 -15.39
CA TYR A 212 3.36 -1.45 -14.62
C TYR A 212 3.60 -2.83 -15.26
N ALA A 213 2.55 -3.48 -15.77
CA ALA A 213 2.68 -4.76 -16.47
C ALA A 213 3.53 -4.64 -17.75
N LYS A 214 3.38 -3.55 -18.52
CA LYS A 214 4.24 -3.28 -19.68
C LYS A 214 5.68 -3.03 -19.29
N ASP A 215 5.91 -2.17 -18.29
CA ASP A 215 7.26 -1.87 -17.79
C ASP A 215 7.95 -3.14 -17.25
N LEU A 216 7.17 -4.04 -16.63
CA LEU A 216 7.64 -5.34 -16.18
C LEU A 216 8.10 -6.24 -17.34
N LEU A 217 7.33 -6.28 -18.43
CA LEU A 217 7.68 -7.05 -19.63
C LEU A 217 8.96 -6.51 -20.28
N ILE A 218 9.10 -5.18 -20.38
CA ILE A 218 10.30 -4.51 -20.90
C ILE A 218 11.52 -4.85 -20.01
N LYS A 219 11.39 -4.69 -18.69
CA LYS A 219 12.45 -4.96 -17.70
C LYS A 219 13.03 -6.37 -17.83
N PHE A 220 12.18 -7.36 -18.12
CA PHE A 220 12.61 -8.76 -18.26
C PHE A 220 12.79 -9.22 -19.72
N LYS A 221 12.74 -8.29 -20.69
CA LYS A 221 12.91 -8.56 -22.13
C LYS A 221 11.88 -9.57 -22.68
N MET A 222 10.63 -9.44 -22.25
CA MET A 222 9.51 -10.34 -22.58
C MET A 222 8.40 -9.68 -23.41
N GLU A 223 8.58 -8.43 -23.85
CA GLU A 223 7.58 -7.66 -24.62
C GLU A 223 7.16 -8.33 -25.95
N ASN A 224 8.10 -9.03 -26.59
CA ASN A 224 7.89 -9.72 -27.87
C ASN A 224 7.80 -11.25 -27.71
N ALA A 225 7.62 -11.75 -26.48
CA ALA A 225 7.50 -13.19 -26.26
C ALA A 225 6.16 -13.71 -26.78
N TYR A 226 6.10 -15.00 -27.12
CA TYR A 226 4.82 -15.62 -27.52
C TYR A 226 3.88 -15.69 -26.30
N PRO A 227 2.62 -15.23 -26.37
CA PRO A 227 1.72 -15.28 -25.23
C PRO A 227 1.51 -16.70 -24.68
N ALA A 228 1.14 -16.81 -23.41
CA ALA A 228 0.74 -18.07 -22.80
C ALA A 228 -0.72 -17.96 -22.32
N SER A 229 -1.53 -18.99 -22.57
CA SER A 229 -2.94 -19.01 -22.15
C SER A 229 -3.13 -19.31 -20.66
N ILE A 230 -2.13 -19.93 -20.02
CA ILE A 230 -2.13 -20.28 -18.60
C ILE A 230 -0.84 -19.84 -17.93
N ALA A 231 -0.95 -19.30 -16.71
CA ALA A 231 0.17 -18.78 -15.94
C ALA A 231 1.18 -19.86 -15.53
N MET A 232 0.73 -21.11 -15.36
CA MET A 232 1.56 -22.25 -14.97
C MET A 232 1.10 -23.51 -15.68
N GLU A 233 2.04 -24.40 -16.00
CA GLU A 233 1.71 -25.70 -16.61
C GLU A 233 1.01 -26.63 -15.60
N LEU A 234 0.01 -27.37 -16.09
CA LEU A 234 -0.70 -28.35 -15.29
C LEU A 234 0.25 -29.49 -14.91
N GLY A 235 0.29 -29.83 -13.62
CA GLY A 235 1.16 -30.90 -13.10
C GLY A 235 2.63 -30.51 -12.93
N LEU A 236 3.01 -29.25 -13.14
CA LEU A 236 4.38 -28.77 -12.91
C LEU A 236 4.82 -29.01 -11.45
N LYS A 237 5.81 -29.87 -11.26
CA LYS A 237 6.43 -30.13 -9.95
C LYS A 237 7.77 -29.44 -9.87
N LEU A 238 7.79 -28.26 -9.24
CA LEU A 238 9.04 -27.57 -8.91
C LEU A 238 9.61 -28.11 -7.60
N SER A 239 10.89 -28.49 -7.59
CA SER A 239 11.59 -29.02 -6.43
C SER A 239 12.79 -28.14 -6.06
N LYS A 240 13.17 -28.12 -4.78
CA LYS A 240 14.42 -27.50 -4.34
C LYS A 240 15.65 -28.28 -4.80
N HIS A 241 15.49 -29.60 -4.96
CA HIS A 241 16.52 -30.53 -5.43
C HIS A 241 16.44 -30.77 -6.94
N ASP A 242 15.91 -29.79 -7.67
CA ASP A 242 15.87 -29.84 -9.12
C ASP A 242 17.30 -29.96 -9.69
N ALA A 243 17.48 -30.88 -10.63
CA ALA A 243 18.76 -31.17 -11.27
C ALA A 243 19.25 -30.04 -12.19
N SER A 244 18.40 -29.06 -12.50
CA SER A 244 18.79 -27.90 -13.27
C SER A 244 19.83 -27.03 -12.56
N GLU A 245 20.58 -26.30 -13.39
CA GLU A 245 21.64 -25.41 -12.96
C GLU A 245 21.12 -24.33 -11.99
N PRO A 246 21.93 -23.93 -11.00
CA PRO A 246 21.64 -22.74 -10.19
C PRO A 246 21.38 -21.51 -11.07
N PHE A 247 20.45 -20.66 -10.65
CA PHE A 247 20.16 -19.39 -11.31
C PHE A 247 20.48 -18.22 -10.37
N ASP A 248 20.71 -17.04 -10.93
CA ASP A 248 20.98 -15.82 -10.17
C ASP A 248 19.80 -15.48 -9.23
N ALA A 249 20.08 -15.51 -7.92
CA ALA A 249 19.08 -15.25 -6.89
C ALA A 249 18.58 -13.80 -6.90
N THR A 250 19.42 -12.84 -7.27
CA THR A 250 19.08 -11.41 -7.29
C THR A 250 18.08 -11.12 -8.42
N ILE A 251 18.36 -11.62 -9.63
CA ILE A 251 17.45 -11.48 -10.78
C ILE A 251 16.12 -12.18 -10.49
N TYR A 252 16.18 -13.39 -9.93
CA TYR A 252 14.97 -14.13 -9.57
C TYR A 252 14.12 -13.42 -8.50
N LYS A 253 14.74 -12.91 -7.44
CA LYS A 253 14.06 -12.11 -6.39
C LYS A 253 13.42 -10.86 -6.99
N SER A 254 14.11 -10.19 -7.92
CA SER A 254 13.58 -9.03 -8.64
C SER A 254 12.32 -9.39 -9.44
N LEU A 255 12.30 -10.55 -10.12
CA LEU A 255 11.11 -11.03 -10.83
C LEU A 255 9.97 -11.35 -9.87
N VAL A 256 10.22 -12.17 -8.85
CA VAL A 256 9.19 -12.61 -7.90
C VAL A 256 8.62 -11.40 -7.15
N GLY A 257 9.46 -10.46 -6.70
CA GLY A 257 9.00 -9.24 -6.04
C GLY A 257 8.12 -8.38 -6.94
N SER A 258 8.50 -8.25 -8.23
CA SER A 258 7.68 -7.50 -9.19
C SER A 258 6.33 -8.17 -9.46
N LEU A 259 6.31 -9.50 -9.58
CA LEU A 259 5.08 -10.26 -9.75
C LEU A 259 4.17 -10.20 -8.51
N VAL A 260 4.74 -10.21 -7.29
CA VAL A 260 3.97 -10.03 -6.05
C VAL A 260 3.19 -8.73 -6.09
N TYR A 261 3.82 -7.63 -6.50
CA TYR A 261 3.14 -6.35 -6.56
C TYR A 261 2.03 -6.31 -7.65
N LEU A 262 2.21 -7.02 -8.77
CA LEU A 262 1.17 -7.17 -9.81
C LEU A 262 -0.04 -8.00 -9.35
N THR A 263 0.11 -8.88 -8.34
CA THR A 263 -1.04 -9.65 -7.80
C THR A 263 -2.15 -8.78 -7.20
N THR A 264 -1.86 -7.49 -6.94
CA THR A 264 -2.83 -6.52 -6.44
C THR A 264 -4.02 -6.36 -7.40
N THR A 265 -3.77 -6.29 -8.71
CA THR A 265 -4.83 -6.22 -9.75
C THR A 265 -5.03 -7.53 -10.51
N ARG A 266 -4.09 -8.50 -10.37
CA ARG A 266 -4.13 -9.81 -11.04
C ARG A 266 -4.09 -10.96 -10.01
N PRO A 267 -5.15 -11.17 -9.22
CA PRO A 267 -5.18 -12.18 -8.17
C PRO A 267 -5.04 -13.62 -8.69
N ASN A 268 -5.40 -13.85 -9.95
CA ASN A 268 -5.17 -15.11 -10.67
C ASN A 268 -3.69 -15.54 -10.72
N LEU A 269 -2.73 -14.62 -10.55
CA LEU A 269 -1.30 -14.93 -10.49
C LEU A 269 -0.84 -15.41 -9.10
N MET A 270 -1.65 -15.22 -8.06
CA MET A 270 -1.22 -15.44 -6.67
C MET A 270 -0.67 -16.84 -6.42
N PHE A 271 -1.31 -17.87 -6.97
CA PHE A 271 -0.85 -19.25 -6.78
C PHE A 271 0.58 -19.43 -7.32
N SER A 272 0.81 -19.03 -8.58
CA SER A 272 2.10 -19.16 -9.24
C SER A 272 3.20 -18.38 -8.50
N VAL A 273 2.90 -17.14 -8.13
CA VAL A 273 3.84 -16.27 -7.43
C VAL A 273 4.19 -16.83 -6.05
N ASN A 274 3.23 -17.33 -5.29
CA ASN A 274 3.51 -17.93 -3.98
C ASN A 274 4.31 -19.24 -4.07
N LEU A 275 4.16 -20.02 -5.15
CA LEU A 275 5.03 -21.15 -5.40
C LEU A 275 6.48 -20.70 -5.63
N PHE A 276 6.68 -19.68 -6.46
CA PHE A 276 8.01 -19.14 -6.78
C PHE A 276 8.73 -18.55 -5.56
N ARG A 277 7.99 -17.94 -4.62
CA ARG A 277 8.57 -17.41 -3.37
C ARG A 277 9.34 -18.45 -2.57
N ARG A 278 9.01 -19.74 -2.69
CA ARG A 278 9.68 -20.84 -1.97
C ARG A 278 11.13 -21.07 -2.41
N PHE A 279 11.52 -20.56 -3.57
CA PHE A 279 12.83 -20.78 -4.19
C PHE A 279 13.71 -19.52 -4.22
N MET A 280 13.29 -18.41 -3.59
CA MET A 280 14.03 -17.14 -3.65
C MET A 280 15.46 -17.19 -3.09
N ALA A 281 15.74 -18.10 -2.15
CA ALA A 281 17.07 -18.22 -1.55
C ALA A 281 18.09 -18.88 -2.48
N SER A 282 17.67 -19.92 -3.21
CA SER A 282 18.52 -20.69 -4.13
C SER A 282 17.65 -21.17 -5.29
N PRO A 283 17.40 -20.30 -6.30
CA PRO A 283 16.61 -20.67 -7.45
C PRO A 283 17.43 -21.46 -8.45
N LYS A 284 16.73 -22.28 -9.24
CA LYS A 284 17.25 -23.06 -10.34
C LYS A 284 16.69 -22.58 -11.67
N ARG A 285 17.33 -22.98 -12.76
CA ARG A 285 16.94 -22.59 -14.12
C ARG A 285 15.49 -22.94 -14.44
N SER A 286 15.00 -24.11 -14.02
CA SER A 286 13.60 -24.51 -14.23
C SER A 286 12.59 -23.54 -13.60
N GLN A 287 12.90 -23.01 -12.41
CA GLN A 287 12.03 -22.06 -11.71
C GLN A 287 12.07 -20.67 -12.37
N TRP A 288 13.22 -20.28 -12.92
CA TRP A 288 13.31 -19.09 -13.76
C TRP A 288 12.45 -19.20 -15.02
N GLU A 289 12.52 -20.33 -15.72
CA GLU A 289 11.67 -20.59 -16.91
C GLU A 289 10.18 -20.56 -16.56
N ALA A 290 9.78 -21.16 -15.43
CA ALA A 290 8.42 -21.07 -14.93
C ALA A 290 7.99 -19.62 -14.63
N GLY A 291 8.90 -18.80 -14.08
CA GLY A 291 8.69 -17.36 -13.88
C GLY A 291 8.49 -16.59 -15.19
N LYS A 292 9.30 -16.87 -16.21
CA LYS A 292 9.14 -16.27 -17.55
C LYS A 292 7.82 -16.68 -18.20
N ARG A 293 7.31 -17.88 -17.95
CA ARG A 293 5.97 -18.27 -18.42
C ARG A 293 4.89 -17.36 -17.85
N VAL A 294 4.98 -16.98 -16.57
CA VAL A 294 4.02 -16.03 -15.99
C VAL A 294 4.08 -14.68 -16.71
N LEU A 295 5.27 -14.21 -17.09
CA LEU A 295 5.41 -12.99 -17.91
C LEU A 295 4.73 -13.15 -19.28
N ARG A 296 4.86 -14.31 -19.92
CA ARG A 296 4.14 -14.60 -21.18
C ARG A 296 2.61 -14.62 -21.03
N TYR A 297 2.11 -14.96 -19.84
CA TYR A 297 0.68 -14.91 -19.53
C TYR A 297 0.17 -13.50 -19.20
N ILE A 298 1.09 -12.56 -18.92
CA ILE A 298 0.75 -11.15 -18.67
C ILE A 298 0.60 -10.37 -19.98
N LEU A 299 1.25 -10.80 -21.07
CA LEU A 299 1.02 -10.31 -22.44
C LEU A 299 -0.46 -10.45 -22.83
#